data_AF-A0A1V2W374-F1
#
_entry.id   AF-A0A1V2W374-F1
#
_cell.length_a   1.000
_cell.length_b   1.000
_cell.length_c   1.000
_cell.angle_alpha   90.00
_cell.angle_beta   90.00
_cell.angle_gamma   90.00
#
_symmetry.space_group_name_H-M   'P 1'
#
loop_
_entity.id
_entity.type
_entity.pdbx_description
1 polymer ?
#
loop_
_entity_poly.entity_id
_entity_poly.type
_entity_poly.pdbx_seq_one_letter_code
_entity_poly.pdbx_strand_id
1 'polypeptide(L)' 'MTDTQDPLWRALKRLEHAELSDVDRNLLRPAFAAMHGSQAMRIPETVVARIRHLDATLPKTEQA' A
#
# COMPACT_ATOMS: atom_id res chain seq x y z
N MET A 1 5.10 -6.43 -18.11
CA MET A 1 6.05 -5.80 -17.17
C MET A 1 5.22 -4.86 -16.33
N THR A 2 4.86 -5.26 -15.12
CA THR A 2 3.93 -4.51 -14.27
C THR A 2 4.64 -3.24 -13.86
N ASP A 3 4.24 -2.19 -14.55
CA ASP A 3 4.88 -0.91 -14.57
C ASP A 3 4.93 -0.36 -13.14
N THR A 4 6.15 -0.18 -12.64
CA THR A 4 6.49 0.45 -11.35
C THR A 4 6.02 1.92 -11.24
N GLN A 5 5.19 2.40 -12.18
CA GLN A 5 4.55 3.70 -12.16
C GLN A 5 3.09 3.67 -11.68
N ASP A 6 2.52 2.51 -11.30
CA ASP A 6 1.18 2.51 -10.70
C ASP A 6 1.22 3.29 -9.35
N PRO A 7 0.48 4.40 -9.21
CA PRO A 7 0.50 5.21 -7.99
C PRO A 7 0.04 4.41 -6.76
N LEU A 8 -0.81 3.39 -6.94
CA LEU A 8 -1.20 2.50 -5.86
C LEU A 8 -0.02 1.66 -5.37
N TRP A 9 0.82 1.18 -6.29
CA TRP A 9 2.00 0.40 -5.95
C TRP A 9 3.01 1.22 -5.15
N ARG A 10 3.23 2.48 -5.55
CA ARG A 10 4.11 3.41 -4.81
C ARG A 10 3.59 3.71 -3.42
N ALA A 11 2.29 3.96 -3.29
CA ALA A 11 1.64 4.15 -1.98
C ALA A 11 1.83 2.90 -1.10
N LEU A 12 1.60 1.72 -1.66
CA LEU A 12 1.73 0.47 -0.92
C LEU A 12 3.17 0.19 -0.49
N LYS A 13 4.18 0.46 -1.35
CA LYS A 13 5.60 0.43 -0.97
C LYS A 13 5.95 1.39 0.18
N ARG A 14 5.35 2.59 0.21
CA ARG A 14 5.58 3.55 1.31
C ARG A 14 4.95 3.05 2.60
N LEU A 15 3.74 2.49 2.51
CA LEU A 15 3.00 1.93 3.63
C LEU A 15 3.65 0.68 4.23
N GLU A 16 4.36 -0.12 3.43
CA GLU A 16 5.11 -1.30 3.89
C GLU A 16 6.13 -0.96 4.99
N HIS A 17 6.75 0.22 4.90
CA HIS A 17 7.73 0.71 5.87
C HIS A 17 7.16 1.74 6.85
N ALA A 18 5.87 2.04 6.77
CA ALA A 18 5.23 3.02 7.64
C ALA A 18 4.83 2.41 8.99
N GLU A 19 4.77 3.28 10.00
CA GLU A 19 4.14 2.96 11.28
C GLU A 19 2.62 2.97 11.10
N LEU A 20 2.05 1.78 10.92
CA LEU A 20 0.62 1.55 10.77
C LEU A 20 0.07 0.87 12.02
N SER A 21 -1.20 1.14 12.33
CA SER A 21 -1.93 0.39 13.35
C SER A 21 -1.99 -1.10 12.99
N ASP A 22 -2.09 -1.98 13.99
CA ASP A 22 -2.21 -3.43 13.76
C ASP A 22 -3.43 -3.78 12.90
N VAL A 23 -4.52 -3.01 13.04
CA VAL A 23 -5.73 -3.16 12.23
C VAL A 23 -5.44 -2.87 10.76
N ASP A 24 -4.77 -1.76 10.47
CA ASP A 24 -4.41 -1.38 9.09
C ASP A 24 -3.39 -2.36 8.50
N ARG A 25 -2.39 -2.79 9.28
CA ARG A 25 -1.41 -3.82 8.84
C ARG A 25 -2.10 -5.12 8.47
N ASN A 26 -3.04 -5.59 9.30
CA ASN A 26 -3.75 -6.83 9.02
C ASN A 26 -4.66 -6.71 7.78
N LEU A 27 -5.29 -5.55 7.60
CA LEU A 27 -6.11 -5.25 6.43
C LEU A 27 -5.28 -5.21 5.13
N LEU A 28 -4.08 -4.64 5.18
CA LEU A 28 -3.18 -4.50 4.03
C LEU A 28 -2.33 -5.75 3.76
N ARG A 29 -2.32 -6.74 4.67
CA ARG A 29 -1.51 -7.95 4.55
C ARG A 29 -1.67 -8.69 3.22
N PRO A 30 -2.88 -8.87 2.65
CA PRO A 30 -3.05 -9.49 1.34
C PRO A 30 -2.51 -8.63 0.20
N ALA A 31 -2.62 -7.30 0.31
CA ALA A 31 -2.08 -6.36 -0.67
C ALA A 31 -0.55 -6.42 -0.69
N PHE A 32 0.10 -6.45 0.49
CA PHE A 32 1.54 -6.66 0.59
C PHE A 32 1.97 -8.02 0.04
N ALA A 33 1.24 -9.10 0.32
CA ALA A 33 1.55 -10.42 -0.23
C ALA A 33 1.43 -10.46 -1.77
N ALA A 34 0.42 -9.77 -2.33
CA ALA A 34 0.28 -9.60 -3.77
C ALA A 34 1.47 -8.82 -4.37
N MET A 35 2.10 -7.92 -3.60
CA MET A 35 3.30 -7.24 -4.07
C MET A 35 4.50 -8.15 -4.24
N HIS A 36 4.68 -9.10 -3.32
CA HIS A 36 5.82 -10.01 -3.35
C HIS A 36 5.65 -11.18 -4.34
N GLY A 37 4.68 -11.08 -5.25
CA GLY A 37 4.42 -12.07 -6.28
C GLY A 37 3.66 -13.30 -5.81
N SER A 38 3.04 -13.25 -4.62
CA SER A 38 2.41 -14.44 -4.02
C SER A 38 1.16 -14.91 -4.77
N GLN A 39 0.46 -14.03 -5.49
CA GLN A 39 -0.59 -14.35 -6.46
C GLN A 39 -1.07 -13.05 -7.12
N ALA A 40 -1.49 -13.08 -8.38
CA ALA A 40 -2.24 -11.98 -8.98
C ALA A 40 -3.64 -11.91 -8.33
N MET A 41 -3.71 -11.30 -7.15
CA MET A 41 -4.95 -11.14 -6.39
C MET A 41 -5.59 -9.80 -6.73
N ARG A 42 -6.89 -9.82 -7.06
CA ARG A 42 -7.67 -8.59 -7.23
C ARG A 42 -7.84 -7.94 -5.84
N ILE A 43 -7.17 -6.81 -5.63
CA ILE A 43 -7.34 -6.03 -4.40
C ILE A 43 -8.75 -5.40 -4.42
N PRO A 44 -9.57 -5.58 -3.38
CA PRO A 44 -10.88 -4.93 -3.29
C PRO A 44 -10.76 -3.40 -3.32
N GLU A 45 -11.72 -2.71 -3.93
CA GLU A 45 -11.70 -1.25 -4.03
C GLU A 45 -11.70 -0.55 -2.67
N THR A 46 -12.29 -1.17 -1.65
CA THR A 46 -12.26 -0.69 -0.26
C THR A 46 -10.83 -0.66 0.31
N VAL A 47 -10.02 -1.66 0.00
CA VAL A 47 -8.60 -1.72 0.39
C VAL A 47 -7.80 -0.68 -0.40
N VAL A 48 -8.09 -0.52 -1.70
CA VAL A 48 -7.49 0.55 -2.53
C VAL A 48 -7.77 1.94 -1.96
N ALA A 49 -9.02 2.23 -1.58
CA ALA A 49 -9.40 3.49 -0.97
C ALA A 49 -8.66 3.71 0.36
N ARG A 50 -8.50 2.66 1.17
CA ARG A 50 -7.75 2.74 2.43
C ARG A 50 -6.27 3.01 2.21
N ILE A 51 -5.64 2.34 1.24
CA ILE A 51 -4.23 2.57 0.85
C ILE A 51 -4.03 4.04 0.47
N ARG A 52 -4.89 4.58 -0.40
CA ARG A 52 -4.81 5.99 -0.82
C ARG A 52 -5.01 6.96 0.34
N HIS A 53 -5.93 6.65 1.25
CA HIS A 53 -6.17 7.47 2.43
C HIS A 53 -4.94 7.47 3.35
N LEU A 54 -4.40 6.30 3.66
CA LEU A 54 -3.22 6.17 4.52
C LEU A 54 -2.00 6.87 3.91
N ASP A 55 -1.75 6.69 2.61
CA ASP A 55 -0.66 7.36 1.89
C ASP A 55 -0.80 8.89 1.91
N ALA A 56 -2.03 9.40 1.78
CA ALA A 56 -2.30 10.84 1.88
C ALA A 56 -2.12 11.40 3.31
N THR A 57 -2.35 10.57 4.34
CA THR A 57 -2.17 10.97 5.75
C THR A 57 -0.75 10.79 6.26
N LEU A 58 0.07 9.99 5.59
CA LEU A 58 1.47 9.85 5.95
C LEU A 58 2.16 11.20 5.70
N PRO A 59 2.96 11.69 6.67
CA PRO A 59 3.79 12.85 6.40
C PRO A 59 4.65 12.50 5.20
N LYS A 60 4.50 13.25 4.10
CA LYS A 60 5.51 13.24 3.04
C LYS A 60 6.78 13.66 3.77
N THR A 61 7.70 12.74 3.95
CA THR A 61 9.09 13.08 4.26
C THR A 61 9.60 13.82 3.02
N GLU A 62 9.18 15.08 2.90
CA GLU A 62 9.91 16.10 2.22
C GLU A 62 11.23 16.13 2.99
N GLN A 63 12.26 15.57 2.36
CA GLN A 63 13.62 15.87 2.72
C GLN A 63 13.70 17.41 2.73
N ALA A 64 13.83 17.98 3.93
CA ALA A 64 14.21 19.37 4.11
C ALA A 64 15.61 19.60 3.51
#